data_AF-A0A7V3HWF7-F1
#
_entry.id   AF-A0A7V3HWF7-F1
#
_cell.length_a   1.000
_cell.length_b   1.000
_cell.length_c   1.000
_cell.angle_alpha   90.00
_cell.angle_beta   90.00
_cell.angle_gamma   90.00
#
_symmetry.space_group_name_H-M   'P 1'
#
loop_
_entity.id
_entity.type
_entity.pdbx_description
1 polymer ?
#
loop_
_entity_poly.entity_id
_entity_poly.type
_entity_poly.pdbx_seq_one_letter_code
_entity_poly.pdbx_strand_id
1 'polypeptide(L)'
;MDEPFIGSEAVNAGILRPHQLRSRFRAVFPDVYVPRDRQQFTLRQRAVAAWLWSHRRGVLAGTTAAAWHGSKWADDRLPIALIWPNARAPRGIKT
;
A
#
# COMPACT_ATOMS: atom_id res chain seq x y z
N MET A 1 7.63 7.01 -10.93
CA MET A 1 7.34 6.15 -9.76
C MET A 1 5.84 5.93 -9.70
N ASP A 2 5.35 4.88 -10.36
CA ASP A 2 3.92 4.58 -10.42
C ASP A 2 3.45 3.64 -9.30
N GLU A 3 4.38 3.13 -8.52
CA GLU A 3 4.13 2.16 -7.46
C GLU A 3 4.28 2.83 -6.08
N PRO A 4 3.49 2.37 -5.09
CA PRO A 4 3.66 2.81 -3.70
C PRO A 4 5.07 2.52 -3.20
N PHE A 5 5.55 3.36 -2.30
CA PHE A 5 6.90 3.23 -1.73
C PHE A 5 6.91 3.60 -0.24
N ILE A 6 7.96 3.19 0.47
CA ILE A 6 8.16 3.52 1.89
C ILE A 6 8.88 4.86 1.99
N GLY A 7 8.27 5.81 2.73
CA GLY A 7 8.75 7.18 2.83
C GLY A 7 10.10 7.27 3.54
N SER A 8 10.24 6.60 4.68
CA SER A 8 11.49 6.52 5.42
C SER A 8 12.65 5.94 4.59
N GLU A 9 12.40 4.87 3.82
CA GLU A 9 13.40 4.29 2.91
C GLU A 9 13.84 5.27 1.82
N ALA A 10 12.89 5.95 1.17
CA ALA A 10 13.21 6.92 0.13
C ALA A 10 14.00 8.13 0.66
N VAL A 11 13.76 8.53 1.91
CA VAL A 11 14.51 9.60 2.58
C VAL A 11 15.91 9.13 2.97
N ASN A 12 16.03 7.95 3.58
CA ASN A 12 17.32 7.39 3.98
C ASN A 12 18.23 7.12 2.78
N ALA A 13 17.66 6.75 1.64
CA ALA A 13 18.38 6.57 0.38
C ALA A 13 18.76 7.89 -0.32
N GLY A 14 18.37 9.05 0.21
CA GLY A 14 18.64 10.36 -0.39
C GLY A 14 17.85 10.66 -1.68
N ILE A 15 16.93 9.77 -2.06
CA ILE A 15 16.08 9.91 -3.25
C ILE A 15 15.07 11.05 -3.07
N LEU A 16 14.56 11.20 -1.84
CA LEU A 16 13.61 12.24 -1.47
C LEU A 16 14.05 12.95 -0.20
N ARG A 17 13.75 14.25 -0.11
CA ARG A 17 13.85 15.02 1.13
C ARG A 17 12.53 14.96 1.90
N PRO A 18 12.53 15.05 3.25
CA PRO A 18 11.30 15.00 4.04
C PRO A 18 10.23 16.02 3.63
N HIS A 19 10.63 17.21 3.18
CA HIS A 19 9.70 18.22 2.68
C HIS A 19 9.04 17.82 1.35
N GLN A 20 9.70 17.00 0.52
CA GLN A 20 9.14 16.50 -0.74
C GLN A 20 8.04 15.49 -0.47
N LEU A 21 8.18 14.62 0.55
CA LEU A 21 7.11 13.71 0.99
C LEU A 21 5.82 14.46 1.33
N ARG A 22 5.91 15.59 2.03
CA ARG A 22 4.75 16.37 2.50
C ARG A 22 4.08 17.19 1.40
N SER A 23 4.84 17.60 0.38
CA SER A 23 4.37 18.51 -0.68
C SER A 23 3.91 17.77 -1.94
N ARG A 24 4.63 16.72 -2.34
CA ARG A 24 4.44 16.03 -3.63
C ARG A 24 3.77 14.66 -3.52
N PHE A 25 3.71 14.11 -2.32
CA PHE A 25 3.17 12.78 -2.08
C PHE A 25 2.07 12.82 -1.03
N ARG A 26 1.27 11.76 -0.98
CA ARG A 26 0.29 11.52 0.09
C ARG A 26 0.49 10.14 0.69
N ALA A 27 0.33 10.04 2.00
CA ALA A 27 0.35 8.76 2.69
C ALA A 27 -0.96 8.01 2.44
N VAL A 28 -0.88 6.74 2.06
CA VAL A 28 -2.03 5.83 1.96
C VAL A 28 -2.12 4.88 3.14
N PHE A 29 -0.98 4.47 3.68
CA PHE A 29 -0.83 3.76 4.94
C PHE A 29 0.31 4.42 5.73
N PRO A 30 0.45 4.13 7.04
CA PRO A 30 1.59 4.62 7.81
C PRO A 30 2.92 4.35 7.10
N ASP A 31 3.69 5.41 6.87
CA ASP A 31 4.98 5.42 6.15
C ASP A 31 4.94 4.92 4.68
N VAL A 32 3.77 4.74 4.08
CA VAL A 32 3.63 4.33 2.67
C VAL A 32 2.99 5.43 1.85
N TYR A 33 3.70 5.88 0.81
CA TYR A 33 3.39 7.07 0.03
C TYR A 33 3.15 6.78 -1.45
N VAL A 34 2.41 7.69 -2.08
CA VAL A 34 2.18 7.75 -3.54
C VAL A 34 2.15 9.18 -4.04
N PRO A 35 2.35 9.42 -5.36
CA PRO A 35 2.18 10.73 -5.96
C PRO A 35 0.80 11.33 -5.63
N ARG A 36 0.78 12.62 -5.26
CA ARG A 36 -0.43 13.29 -4.77
C ARG A 36 -1.54 13.34 -5.83
N ASP A 37 -1.17 13.49 -7.09
CA ASP A 37 -2.09 13.69 -8.22
C ASP A 37 -2.82 12.41 -8.64
N ARG A 38 -2.45 11.25 -8.07
CA ARG A 38 -3.04 9.96 -8.43
C ARG A 38 -4.43 9.80 -7.80
N GLN A 39 -5.53 10.08 -8.48
CA GLN A 39 -6.86 9.90 -7.88
C GLN A 39 -7.26 8.44 -7.69
N GLN A 40 -6.90 7.56 -8.64
CA GLN A 40 -7.35 6.17 -8.65
C GLN A 40 -6.24 5.20 -8.26
N PHE A 41 -6.58 4.27 -7.37
CA PHE A 41 -5.72 3.17 -6.97
C PHE A 41 -6.29 1.87 -7.49
N THR A 42 -5.51 1.19 -8.32
CA THR A 42 -5.82 -0.19 -8.69
C THR A 42 -5.74 -1.08 -7.46
N LEU A 43 -6.46 -2.21 -7.47
CA LEU A 43 -6.32 -3.25 -6.46
C LEU A 43 -4.84 -3.65 -6.28
N ARG A 44 -4.11 -3.84 -7.38
CA ARG A 44 -2.68 -4.17 -7.36
C ARG A 44 -1.89 -3.13 -6.56
N GLN A 45 -2.08 -1.84 -6.81
CA GLN A 45 -1.39 -0.80 -6.04
C GLN A 45 -1.77 -0.80 -4.56
N ARG A 46 -3.05 -1.02 -4.22
CA ARG A 46 -3.48 -1.10 -2.81
C ARG A 46 -2.85 -2.29 -2.10
N ALA A 47 -2.78 -3.44 -2.77
CA ALA A 47 -2.16 -4.65 -2.25
C ALA A 47 -0.63 -4.49 -2.08
N VAL A 48 0.05 -3.86 -3.04
CA VAL A 48 1.48 -3.49 -2.88
C VAL A 48 1.67 -2.55 -1.70
N ALA A 49 0.84 -1.52 -1.57
CA ALA A 49 0.94 -0.56 -0.46
C ALA A 49 0.74 -1.26 0.90
N ALA A 50 -0.21 -2.19 1.01
CA ALA A 50 -0.45 -2.97 2.22
C ALA A 50 0.72 -3.90 2.55
N TRP A 51 1.31 -4.54 1.53
CA TRP A 51 2.51 -5.37 1.70
C TRP A 51 3.71 -4.55 2.15
N LEU A 52 3.93 -3.36 1.60
CA LEU A 52 4.98 -2.44 2.06
C LEU A 52 4.75 -1.97 3.50
N TRP A 53 3.50 -1.69 3.87
CA TRP A 53 3.14 -1.36 5.26
C TRP A 53 3.48 -2.48 6.25
N SER A 54 3.39 -3.75 5.83
CA SER A 54 3.87 -4.90 6.62
C SER A 54 5.39 -5.09 6.61
N HIS A 55 6.17 -4.08 6.21
CA HIS A 55 7.61 -4.17 5.99
C HIS A 55 8.01 -5.33 5.08
N ARG A 56 7.20 -5.61 4.05
CA ARG A 56 7.39 -6.70 3.09
C ARG A 56 7.31 -8.12 3.69
N ARG A 57 6.68 -8.28 4.86
CA ARG A 57 6.61 -9.57 5.58
C ARG A 57 5.22 -10.19 5.63
N GLY A 58 4.16 -9.43 5.33
CA GLY A 58 2.79 -9.94 5.27
C GLY A 58 2.50 -10.72 3.98
N VAL A 59 1.50 -11.60 4.03
CA VAL A 59 1.07 -12.40 2.87
C VAL A 59 -0.36 -12.00 2.48
N LEU A 60 -0.57 -11.66 1.20
CA LEU A 60 -1.92 -11.36 0.70
C LEU A 60 -2.82 -12.60 0.80
N ALA A 61 -4.06 -12.42 1.23
CA ALA A 61 -4.97 -13.52 1.50
C ALA A 61 -6.38 -13.28 0.94
N GLY A 62 -7.21 -14.31 1.01
CA GLY A 62 -8.65 -14.25 0.71
C GLY A 62 -8.96 -13.68 -0.68
N THR A 63 -9.99 -12.82 -0.73
CA THR A 63 -10.44 -12.18 -1.97
C THR A 63 -9.36 -11.33 -2.62
N THR A 64 -8.49 -10.69 -1.83
CA THR A 64 -7.37 -9.92 -2.39
C THR A 64 -6.37 -10.80 -3.12
N ALA A 65 -6.03 -11.97 -2.58
CA ALA A 65 -5.15 -12.93 -3.28
C ALA A 65 -5.80 -13.45 -4.56
N ALA A 66 -7.07 -13.86 -4.51
CA ALA A 66 -7.80 -14.33 -5.69
C ALA A 66 -7.86 -13.27 -6.79
N ALA A 67 -8.14 -12.03 -6.41
CA ALA A 67 -8.23 -10.88 -7.31
C ALA A 67 -6.86 -10.50 -7.89
N TRP A 68 -5.80 -10.58 -7.08
CA TRP A 68 -4.42 -10.40 -7.55
C TRP A 68 -4.04 -11.43 -8.62
N HIS A 69 -4.56 -12.65 -8.54
CA HIS A 69 -4.39 -13.70 -9.55
C HIS A 69 -5.39 -13.61 -10.73
N GLY A 70 -6.15 -12.51 -10.86
CA GLY A 70 -7.02 -12.26 -12.01
C GLY A 70 -8.43 -12.84 -11.90
N SER A 71 -8.90 -13.16 -10.68
CA SER A 71 -10.31 -13.51 -10.47
C SER A 71 -11.23 -12.34 -10.84
N LYS A 72 -12.19 -12.60 -11.74
CA LYS A 72 -13.17 -11.60 -12.22
C LYS A 72 -14.28 -11.29 -11.21
N TRP A 73 -14.39 -12.08 -10.14
CA TRP A 73 -15.49 -12.03 -9.18
C TRP A 73 -15.14 -11.31 -7.89
N ALA A 74 -14.00 -10.62 -7.86
CA ALA A 74 -13.58 -9.86 -6.69
C ALA A 74 -13.99 -8.40 -6.82
N ASP A 75 -14.61 -7.86 -5.77
CA ASP A 75 -14.91 -6.44 -5.67
C ASP A 75 -13.65 -5.68 -5.23
N ASP A 76 -13.14 -4.84 -6.13
CA ASP A 76 -11.97 -3.98 -5.93
C ASP A 76 -12.15 -2.94 -4.81
N ARG A 77 -13.37 -2.78 -4.28
CA ARG A 77 -13.68 -1.89 -3.15
C ARG A 77 -13.46 -2.55 -1.80
N LEU A 78 -13.30 -3.87 -1.75
CA LEU A 78 -13.07 -4.58 -0.50
C LEU A 78 -11.74 -4.14 0.16
N PRO A 79 -11.64 -4.20 1.50
CA PRO A 79 -10.38 -4.06 2.20
C PRO A 79 -9.35 -5.07 1.71
N ILE A 80 -8.07 -4.70 1.76
CA ILE A 80 -6.96 -5.59 1.43
C ILE A 80 -6.80 -6.62 2.55
N ALA A 81 -7.03 -7.89 2.26
CA ALA A 81 -6.79 -8.98 3.18
C ALA A 81 -5.30 -9.36 3.18
N LEU A 82 -4.65 -9.28 4.34
CA LEU A 82 -3.22 -9.43 4.50
C LEU A 82 -2.89 -10.16 5.81
N ILE A 83 -2.42 -11.40 5.75
CA ILE A 83 -1.97 -12.12 6.95
C ILE A 83 -0.69 -11.46 7.47
N TRP A 84 -0.78 -10.78 8.60
CA TRP A 84 0.34 -10.12 9.28
C TRP A 84 0.03 -9.92 10.77
N PRO A 85 0.92 -10.28 11.72
CA PRO A 85 0.71 -10.07 13.15
C PRO A 85 0.81 -8.59 13.51
N ASN A 86 -0.28 -7.84 13.32
CA ASN A 86 -0.42 -6.48 13.83
C ASN A 86 -1.87 -6.22 14.27
N ALA A 87 -2.06 -5.95 15.57
CA ALA A 87 -3.37 -5.71 16.16
C ALA A 87 -4.01 -4.37 15.72
N ARG A 88 -3.25 -3.46 15.10
CA ARG A 88 -3.72 -2.14 14.64
C ARG A 88 -3.54 -1.97 13.14
N ALA A 89 -4.31 -2.75 12.37
CA ALA A 89 -4.38 -2.57 10.93
C ALA A 89 -4.98 -1.19 10.59
N PRO A 90 -4.37 -0.42 9.66
CA PRO A 90 -4.93 0.85 9.21
C PRO A 90 -6.20 0.60 8.39
N ARG A 91 -7.04 1.64 8.28
CA ARG A 91 -8.27 1.58 7.49
C ARG A 91 -7.97 1.12 6.06
N GLY A 92 -8.70 0.11 5.59
CA GLY A 92 -8.52 -0.46 4.25
C GLY A 92 -7.60 -1.68 4.19
N ILE A 93 -7.01 -2.11 5.32
CA ILE A 93 -6.33 -3.40 5.50
C ILE A 93 -7.11 -4.23 6.52
N LYS A 94 -7.27 -5.52 6.26
CA LYS A 94 -7.78 -6.53 7.19
C LYS A 94 -6.69 -7.58 7.39
N THR A 95 -6.15 -7.66 8.60
CA THR A 95 -5.14 -8.65 9.01
C THR A 95 -5.75 -9.88 9.66
#